data_AF-A0A1Z4LY09-F1
#
_entry.id   AF-A0A1Z4LY09-F1
#
_cell.length_a   1.000
_cell.length_b   1.000
_cell.length_c   1.000
_cell.angle_alpha   90.00
_cell.angle_beta   90.00
_cell.angle_gamma   90.00
#
_symmetry.space_group_name_H-M   'P 1'
#
loop_
_entity.id
_entity.type
_entity.pdbx_description
1 polymer ?
#
loop_
_entity_poly.entity_id
_entity_poly.type
_entity_poly.pdbx_seq_one_letter_code
_entity_poly.pdbx_strand_id
1 'polypeptide(L)' 'MLDQYLSTQIVTPHAICEDEAAYLIKQLETAQLALTRFIEGVITFADYCDILQLCDVNVDDFLINVEQNLASDGLI' A
#
# COMPACT_ATOMS: atom_id res chain seq x y z
N MET A 1 -13.51 -0.98 6.78
CA MET A 1 -13.94 -1.39 5.43
C MET A 1 -12.97 -0.89 4.37
N LEU A 2 -12.62 0.40 4.30
CA LEU A 2 -11.58 0.90 3.38
C LEU A 2 -10.18 0.28 3.59
N ASP A 3 -9.75 0.05 4.84
CA ASP A 3 -8.48 -0.62 5.16
C ASP A 3 -8.31 -2.00 4.50
N GLN A 4 -9.39 -2.77 4.34
CA GLN A 4 -9.31 -4.10 3.75
C GLN A 4 -9.06 -4.06 2.25
N TYR A 5 -9.57 -3.04 1.55
CA TYR A 5 -9.34 -2.87 0.11
C TYR A 5 -7.98 -2.25 -0.18
N LEU A 6 -7.52 -1.35 0.70
CA LEU A 6 -6.27 -0.59 0.56
C LEU A 6 -5.07 -1.25 1.25
N SER A 7 -5.22 -2.47 1.77
CA SER A 7 -4.14 -3.20 2.45
C SER A 7 -2.97 -3.45 1.50
N THR A 8 -1.88 -2.70 1.69
CA THR A 8 -0.64 -2.86 0.91
C THR A 8 0.02 -4.19 1.27
N GLN A 9 0.15 -5.08 0.29
CA GLN A 9 0.89 -6.34 0.44
C GLN A 9 2.27 -6.22 -0.18
N ILE A 10 3.30 -6.58 0.56
CA ILE A 10 4.66 -6.67 0.02
C ILE A 10 4.88 -8.07 -0.54
N VAL A 11 5.18 -8.11 -1.83
CA VAL A 11 5.64 -9.33 -2.50
C VAL A 11 7.10 -9.54 -2.08
N THR A 12 7.35 -10.58 -1.28
CA THR A 12 8.71 -10.98 -0.91
C THR A 12 9.27 -11.95 -1.97
N PRO A 13 10.31 -11.56 -2.73
CA PRO A 13 11.01 -12.51 -3.59
C PRO A 13 11.76 -13.56 -2.76
N HIS A 14 11.93 -14.76 -3.32
CA HIS A 14 12.57 -15.88 -2.62
C HIS A 14 14.07 -15.59 -2.42
N ALA A 15 14.50 -15.55 -1.16
CA ALA A 15 15.81 -15.14 -0.67
C ALA A 15 16.08 -13.62 -0.74
N ILE A 16 15.91 -12.96 0.40
CA ILE A 16 16.23 -11.55 0.67
C ILE A 16 17.20 -11.51 1.84
N CYS A 17 18.19 -10.63 1.80
CA CYS A 17 19.11 -10.42 2.93
C CYS A 17 18.40 -9.65 4.07
N GLU A 18 18.96 -9.67 5.29
CA GLU A 18 18.35 -9.01 6.45
C GLU A 18 18.12 -7.51 6.22
N ASP A 19 19.01 -6.85 5.48
CA ASP A 19 18.88 -5.43 5.13
C ASP A 19 17.73 -5.18 4.15
N GLU A 20 17.54 -6.05 3.16
CA GLU A 20 16.42 -5.99 2.22
C GLU A 20 15.10 -6.28 2.94
N ALA A 21 15.07 -7.23 3.86
CA ALA A 21 13.91 -7.51 4.69
C ALA A 21 13.55 -6.30 5.58
N ALA A 22 14.54 -5.65 6.21
CA ALA A 22 14.33 -4.45 7.00
C ALA A 22 13.84 -3.26 6.16
N TYR A 23 14.32 -3.13 4.92
CA TYR A 23 13.85 -2.11 3.98
C TYR A 23 12.39 -2.35 3.57
N LEU A 24 12.04 -3.60 3.23
CA LEU A 24 10.67 -4.00 2.91
C LEU A 24 9.73 -3.77 4.10
N ILE A 25 10.14 -4.13 5.33
CA ILE A 25 9.33 -3.86 6.54
C ILE A 25 9.08 -2.36 6.69
N LYS A 26 10.10 -1.51 6.51
CA LYS A 26 9.93 -0.05 6.58
C LYS A 26 9.01 0.50 5.49
N GLN A 27 9.06 -0.03 4.27
CA GLN A 27 8.11 0.32 3.22
C GLN A 27 6.68 -0.03 3.64
N LEU A 28 6.46 -1.22 4.24
CA LEU A 28 5.14 -1.63 4.71
C LEU A 28 4.61 -0.68 5.78
N GLU A 29 5.43 -0.40 6.79
CA GLU A 29 5.06 0.44 7.92
C GLU A 29 4.75 1.87 7.45
N THR A 30 5.52 2.38 6.51
CA THR A 30 5.32 3.72 5.94
C THR A 30 4.04 3.78 5.11
N ALA A 31 3.78 2.78 4.27
CA ALA A 31 2.54 2.69 3.50
C ALA A 31 1.31 2.56 4.41
N GLN A 32 1.37 1.74 5.46
CA GLN A 32 0.29 1.59 6.44
C GLN A 32 0.02 2.88 7.24
N LEU A 33 1.09 3.58 7.63
CA LEU A 33 0.96 4.86 8.30
C LEU A 33 0.32 5.91 7.40
N ALA A 34 0.75 5.97 6.13
CA ALA A 34 0.19 6.87 5.14
C ALA A 34 -1.29 6.56 4.87
N LEU A 35 -1.64 5.28 4.77
CA LEU A 35 -3.03 4.82 4.63
C LEU A 35 -3.88 5.27 5.83
N THR A 36 -3.39 5.09 7.05
CA THR A 36 -4.08 5.52 8.27
C THR A 36 -4.35 7.03 8.22
N ARG A 37 -3.33 7.83 7.87
CA ARG A 37 -3.47 9.29 7.76
C ARG A 37 -4.41 9.71 6.64
N PHE A 38 -4.48 8.95 5.55
CA PHE A 38 -5.42 9.19 4.46
C PHE A 38 -6.87 8.90 4.91
N ILE A 39 -7.11 7.78 5.60
CA ILE A 39 -8.42 7.41 6.15
C ILE A 39 -8.90 8.44 7.19
N GLU A 40 -7.99 8.95 8.01
CA GLU A 40 -8.27 10.03 8.97
C GLU A 40 -8.51 11.40 8.32
N GLY A 41 -8.31 11.52 7.00
CA GLY A 41 -8.46 12.78 6.25
C GLY A 41 -7.35 13.80 6.52
N VAL A 42 -6.22 13.36 7.07
CA VAL A 42 -5.06 14.21 7.40
C VAL A 42 -4.21 14.52 6.17
N ILE A 43 -4.17 13.59 5.21
CA ILE A 43 -3.47 13.75 3.93
C ILE A 43 -4.43 13.47 2.77
N THR A 44 -4.18 14.07 1.61
CA THR A 44 -4.99 13.82 0.42
C THR A 44 -4.61 12.51 -0.26
N PHE A 45 -5.45 12.05 -1.20
CA PHE A 45 -5.12 10.87 -2.00
C PHE A 45 -3.85 11.08 -2.85
N ALA A 46 -3.63 12.30 -3.34
CA ALA A 46 -2.40 12.64 -4.07
C ALA A 46 -1.17 12.50 -3.17
N ASP A 47 -1.23 13.04 -1.94
CA ASP A 47 -0.15 12.90 -0.97
C ASP A 47 0.11 11.42 -0.61
N TYR A 48 -0.95 10.61 -0.51
CA TYR A 48 -0.82 9.18 -0.28
C TYR A 48 -0.11 8.46 -1.44
N CYS A 49 -0.48 8.75 -2.69
CA CYS A 49 0.19 8.21 -3.88
C CYS A 49 1.67 8.62 -3.95
N ASP A 50 1.98 9.88 -3.63
CA ASP A 50 3.36 10.37 -3.61
C ASP A 50 4.20 9.63 -2.55
N ILE A 51 3.61 9.33 -1.38
CA ILE A 51 4.27 8.55 -0.33
C ILE A 51 4.49 7.09 -0.78
N LEU A 52 3.50 6.47 -1.43
CA LEU A 52 3.66 5.11 -1.99
C LEU A 52 4.78 5.07 -3.04
N GLN A 53 4.86 6.07 -3.91
CA GLN A 53 5.89 6.17 -4.93
C GLN A 53 7.28 6.41 -4.33
N LEU A 54 7.39 7.21 -3.26
CA LEU A 54 8.63 7.36 -2.48
C LEU A 54 9.05 6.07 -1.79
N CYS A 55 8.09 5.24 -1.43
CA CYS A 55 8.31 3.91 -0.87
C CYS A 55 8.52 2.86 -1.95
N ASP A 56 8.79 3.21 -3.21
CA ASP A 56 9.01 2.27 -4.32
C ASP A 56 7.86 1.24 -4.50
N VAL A 57 6.66 1.58 -4.01
CA VAL A 57 5.45 0.78 -4.20
C VAL A 57 4.89 1.15 -5.55
N ASN A 58 4.67 0.14 -6.40
CA ASN A 58 4.05 0.36 -7.70
C ASN A 58 2.57 0.75 -7.51
N VAL A 59 2.29 2.05 -7.68
CA VAL A 59 0.95 2.63 -7.49
C VAL A 59 -0.06 2.03 -8.47
N ASP A 60 0.37 1.69 -9.69
CA ASP A 60 -0.51 1.08 -10.70
C ASP A 60 -0.95 -0.33 -10.27
N ASP A 61 -0.01 -1.15 -9.81
CA ASP A 61 -0.31 -2.49 -9.28
C ASP A 61 -1.18 -2.42 -8.02
N PHE A 62 -0.93 -1.42 -7.16
CA PHE A 62 -1.75 -1.16 -5.99
C PHE A 62 -3.19 -0.82 -6.38
N LEU A 63 -3.39 0.10 -7.32
CA LEU A 63 -4.73 0.49 -7.78
C LEU A 63 -5.48 -0.66 -8.44
N ILE A 64 -4.80 -1.48 -9.23
CA ILE A 64 -5.38 -2.70 -9.82
C ILE A 64 -5.84 -3.66 -8.73
N ASN A 65 -5.02 -3.89 -7.69
CA ASN A 65 -5.42 -4.74 -6.57
C ASN A 65 -6.61 -4.17 -5.79
N VAL A 66 -6.66 -2.85 -5.58
CA VAL A 66 -7.79 -2.18 -4.94
C VAL A 66 -9.06 -2.35 -5.76
N GLU A 67 -8.99 -2.15 -7.08
CA GLU A 67 -10.12 -2.39 -8.00
C GLU A 67 -10.57 -3.85 -7.96
N GLN A 68 -9.65 -4.81 -8.00
CA GLN A 68 -9.97 -6.24 -7.92
C GLN A 68 -10.63 -6.59 -6.58
N ASN A 69 -10.17 -6.01 -5.48
CA ASN A 69 -10.75 -6.22 -4.16
C ASN A 69 -12.16 -5.61 -4.07
N LEU A 70 -12.38 -4.43 -4.65
CA LEU A 70 -13.70 -3.79 -4.72
C LEU A 70 -14.69 -4.58 -5.60
N ALA A 71 -14.22 -5.10 -6.73
CA ALA A 71 -15.01 -5.94 -7.64
C ALA A 71 -15.35 -7.31 -7.01
N SER A 72 -14.42 -7.89 -6.23
CA SER A 72 -14.63 -9.17 -5.55
C SER A 72 -15.74 -9.11 -4.48
N ASP A 73 -15.95 -7.93 -3.88
CA ASP A 73 -17.04 -7.67 -2.94
C ASP A 73 -18.34 -7.15 -3.60
N GLY A 74 -18.38 -7.07 -4.94
CA GLY A 74 -19.58 -6.70 -5.70
C GLY A 74 -20.04 -5.25 -5.52
N LEU A 75 -19.12 -4.36 -5.11
CA LEU A 75 -19.38 -2.91 -4.94
C LEU A 75 -19.26 -2.13 -6.25
N ILE A 76 -18.78 -2.78 -7.32
CA ILE A 76 -18.75 -2.29 -8.71
C ILE A 76 -18.94 -3.46 -9.68
#